data_AF-A0A3N5RKP0-F1
#
_entry.id   AF-A0A3N5RKP0-F1
#
_cell.length_a   1.000
_cell.length_b   1.000
_cell.length_c   1.000
_cell.angle_alpha   90.00
_cell.angle_beta   90.00
_cell.angle_gamma   90.00
#
_symmetry.space_group_name_H-M   'P 1'
#
loop_
_entity.id
_entity.type
_entity.pdbx_description
1 polymer ?
#
loop_
_entity_poly.entity_id
_entity_poly.type
_entity_poly.pdbx_seq_one_letter_code
_entity_poly.pdbx_strand_id
1 'polypeptide(L)' 'MIVSWNWLKEYVRLDMPAETLADRLMMAGLNLESIDDVDGDIAIDLEVTSNRPDCLCHIGVA' A
#
# COMPACT_ATOMS: atom_id res chain seq x y z
N MET A 1 -3.34 6.79 -4.31
CA MET A 1 -2.11 7.09 -3.53
C MET A 1 -1.15 5.99 -3.83
N ILE A 2 0.02 6.33 -4.38
CA ILE A 2 1.02 5.33 -4.71
C ILE A 2 1.97 5.16 -3.53
N VAL A 3 2.12 3.91 -3.06
CA VAL A 3 3.04 3.52 -1.99
C VAL A 3 4.10 2.58 -2.54
N SER A 4 5.36 2.91 -2.28
CA SER A 4 6.51 2.06 -2.62
C SER A 4 6.61 0.86 -1.67
N TRP A 5 6.79 -0.32 -2.24
CA TRP A 5 7.04 -1.55 -1.49
C TRP A 5 8.36 -1.51 -0.74
N ASN A 6 9.42 -1.01 -1.38
CA ASN A 6 10.71 -0.83 -0.72
C ASN A 6 10.63 0.14 0.46
N TRP A 7 9.86 1.23 0.34
CA TRP A 7 9.62 2.14 1.44
C TRP A 7 8.85 1.46 2.58
N LEU A 8 7.76 0.73 2.27
CA LEU A 8 6.99 0.00 3.28
C LEU A 8 7.86 -0.97 4.08
N LYS A 9 8.81 -1.65 3.45
CA LYS A 9 9.76 -2.56 4.13
C LYS A 9 10.62 -1.86 5.19
N GLU A 10 10.82 -0.56 5.11
CA GLU A 10 11.57 0.20 6.12
C GLU A 10 10.80 0.34 7.44
N TYR A 11 9.47 0.25 7.40
CA TYR A 11 8.58 0.47 8.55
C TYR A 11 7.95 -0.83 9.05
N VAL A 12 7.61 -1.74 8.14
CA VAL A 12 6.95 -2.99 8.47
C VAL A 12 7.59 -4.19 7.79
N ARG A 13 7.56 -5.33 8.49
CA ARG A 13 8.06 -6.58 7.96
C ARG A 13 7.05 -7.17 6.96
N LEU A 14 7.45 -7.23 5.69
CA LEU A 14 6.64 -7.78 4.60
C LEU A 14 7.10 -9.21 4.25
N ASP A 15 6.63 -10.20 5.01
CA ASP A 15 6.87 -11.62 4.75
C ASP A 15 5.74 -12.26 3.90
N MET A 16 5.22 -11.53 2.91
CA MET A 16 4.13 -12.00 2.05
C MET A 16 4.21 -11.38 0.65
N PRO A 17 3.54 -11.97 -0.36
CA PRO A 17 3.43 -11.38 -1.70
C PRO A 17 2.66 -10.05 -1.68
N ALA A 18 2.93 -9.18 -2.67
CA ALA A 18 2.29 -7.88 -2.80
C ALA A 18 0.75 -7.96 -2.93
N GLU A 19 0.26 -8.94 -3.69
CA GLU A 19 -1.17 -9.23 -3.82
C GLU A 19 -1.82 -9.51 -2.46
N THR A 20 -1.16 -10.30 -1.60
CA THR A 20 -1.66 -10.61 -0.25
C THR A 20 -1.67 -9.39 0.66
N LEU A 21 -0.68 -8.48 0.53
CA LEU A 21 -0.71 -7.21 1.26
C LEU A 21 -1.89 -6.35 0.79
N ALA A 22 -2.08 -6.24 -0.52
CA ALA A 22 -3.17 -5.46 -1.11
C ALA A 22 -4.54 -5.96 -0.66
N ASP A 23 -4.77 -7.28 -0.62
CA ASP A 23 -5.98 -7.87 -0.07
C ASP A 23 -6.24 -7.46 1.38
N ARG A 24 -5.19 -7.42 2.22
CA ARG A 24 -5.30 -6.99 3.62
C ARG A 24 -5.61 -5.50 3.73
N LEU A 25 -5.02 -4.67 2.89
CA LEU A 25 -5.31 -3.24 2.83
C LEU A 25 -6.77 -3.00 2.39
N MET A 26 -7.29 -3.81 1.45
CA MET A 26 -8.71 -3.83 1.09
C MET A 26 -9.63 -4.20 2.25
N MET A 27 -9.27 -5.24 3.02
CA MET A 27 -10.01 -5.59 4.23
C MET A 27 -9.93 -4.51 5.32
N ALA A 28 -8.89 -3.67 5.31
CA ALA A 28 -8.74 -2.50 6.20
C ALA A 28 -9.51 -1.26 5.71
N GLY A 29 -10.21 -1.35 4.57
CA GLY A 29 -11.05 -0.29 4.02
C GLY A 29 -10.33 0.66 3.06
N LEU A 30 -9.19 0.27 2.50
CA LEU A 30 -8.53 0.99 1.40
C LEU A 30 -8.89 0.33 0.07
N ASN A 31 -9.16 1.10 -0.99
CA ASN A 31 -9.45 0.49 -2.29
C ASN A 31 -8.14 0.31 -3.06
N LEU A 32 -7.92 -0.87 -3.65
CA LEU A 32 -6.79 -1.08 -4.55
C LEU A 32 -7.17 -0.61 -5.96
N GLU A 33 -6.36 0.28 -6.55
CA GLU A 33 -6.49 0.64 -7.97
C GLU A 33 -5.58 -0.22 -8.86
N SER A 34 -4.29 -0.29 -8.54
CA SER A 34 -3.32 -1.07 -9.31
C SER A 34 -2.11 -1.52 -8.49
N ILE A 35 -1.38 -2.50 -9.04
CA ILE A 35 -0.06 -2.92 -8.57
C ILE A 35 0.84 -2.95 -9.80
N ASP A 36 1.86 -2.11 -9.82
CA ASP A 36 2.75 -1.92 -10.96
C ASP A 36 4.21 -2.15 -10.56
N ASP A 37 5.02 -2.75 -11.45
CA ASP A 37 6.47 -2.79 -11.30
C ASP A 37 7.06 -1.55 -11.98
N VAL A 38 7.72 -0.70 -11.20
CA VAL A 38 8.33 0.55 -11.65
C VAL A 38 9.80 0.52 -11.27
N ASP A 39 10.67 0.39 -12.27
CA ASP A 39 12.13 0.37 -12.11
C ASP A 39 12.64 -0.65 -11.07
N GLY A 40 11.95 -1.79 -10.92
CA GLY A 40 12.31 -2.85 -9.96
C GLY A 40 11.80 -2.62 -8.54
N ASP A 41 10.92 -1.65 -8.33
CA ASP A 41 10.11 -1.49 -7.12
C ASP A 41 8.63 -1.75 -7.42
N ILE A 42 7.90 -2.22 -6.41
CA ILE A 42 6.47 -2.46 -6.55
C ILE A 42 5.74 -1.21 -6.06
N ALA A 43 5.04 -0.55 -6.97
CA ALA A 43 4.17 0.57 -6.70
C ALA A 43 2.74 0.07 -6.48
N ILE A 44 2.19 0.27 -5.28
CA ILE A 44 0.81 -0.09 -4.95
C ILE A 44 -0.03 1.19 -4.95
N ASP A 45 -0.98 1.30 -5.89
CA ASP A 45 -1.90 2.44 -5.93
C ASP A 45 -3.19 2.14 -5.15
N LEU A 46 -3.43 2.96 -4.14
CA LEU A 46 -4.54 2.84 -3.20
C LEU A 46 -5.43 4.08 -3.29
N GLU A 47 -6.70 3.90 -3.58
CA GLU A 47 -7.69 4.97 -3.39
C GLU A 47 -8.03 5.07 -1.89
N VAL A 48 -7.72 6.23 -1.31
CA VAL A 48 -7.97 6.55 0.09
C VAL A 48 -9.30 7.29 0.20
N THR A 49 -10.25 6.70 0.92
CA THR A 49 -11.57 7.28 1.12
C THR A 49 -11.52 8.48 2.07
N SER A 50 -12.46 9.43 1.93
CA SER A 50 -12.50 10.68 2.71
C SER A 50 -12.57 10.49 4.24
N ASN A 51 -13.01 9.31 4.71
CA ASN A 51 -13.11 8.94 6.12
C ASN A 51 -11.84 8.29 6.70
N ARG A 52 -10.77 8.12 5.90
CA ARG A 52 -9.48 7.55 6.33
C ARG A 52 -8.32 8.55 6.13
N PRO A 53 -8.39 9.76 6.73
CA PRO A 53 -7.36 10.78 6.54
C PRO A 53 -5.99 10.37 7.12
N ASP A 54 -5.96 9.39 8.02
CA ASP A 54 -4.73 8.82 8.55
C ASP A 54 -3.90 8.10 7.48
N CYS A 55 -4.52 7.53 6.44
CA CYS A 55 -3.83 6.87 5.33
C CYS A 55 -3.41 7.82 4.19
N LEU A 56 -3.43 9.14 4.40
CA LEU A 56 -2.99 10.14 3.39
C LEU A 56 -1.47 10.32 3.31
N CYS A 57 -0.69 9.52 4.05
CA CYS A 57 0.77 9.48 3.93
C CYS A 57 1.26 8.03 3.99
N HIS A 58 2.48 7.80 3.50
CA HIS A 58 3.11 6.48 3.50
C HIS A 58 3.20 5.88 4.91
N ILE A 59 3.47 6.69 5.94
CA ILE A 59 3.54 6.26 7.35
C ILE A 59 2.18 5.80 7.87
N GLY A 60 1.09 6.39 7.39
CA GLY A 60 -0.25 5.96 7.80
C GLY A 60 -0.74 4.69 7.11
N VAL A 61 -0.04 4.27 6.05
CA VAL A 61 -0.30 2.98 5.37
C VAL A 61 0.55 1.86 5.98
N ALA A 62 1.76 2.17 6.46
CA ALA A 62 2.63 1.22 7.16
C ALA A 62 2.13 0.88 8.56
#